data_AF-A0AAQ3WQW3-F1
#
_entry.id   AF-A0AAQ3WQW3-F1
#
_cell.length_a   1.000
_cell.length_b   1.000
_cell.length_c   1.000
_cell.angle_alpha   90.00
_cell.angle_beta   90.00
_cell.angle_gamma   90.00
#
_symmetry.space_group_name_H-M   'P 1'
#
loop_
_entity.id
_entity.type
_entity.pdbx_description
1 polymer ?
#
loop_
_entity_poly.entity_id
_entity_poly.type
_entity_poly.pdbx_seq_one_letter_code
_entity_poly.pdbx_strand_id
1 'polypeptide(L)'
;MQYVQTFIQLSQYSPRDVADDPNRAARLLQGFDPTLQTHLGHRYQSFSELVDTALDMENRLRVANEDQKRKLQASSAQGSSQKQKANY
;
A
#
# COMPACT_ATOMS: atom_id res chain seq x y z
N MET A 1 1.06 2.75 -11.19
CA MET A 1 0.44 4.10 -11.29
C MET A 1 -0.94 4.14 -11.96
N GLN A 2 -1.62 3.00 -12.17
CA GLN A 2 -2.96 3.01 -12.79
C GLN A 2 -3.96 3.86 -11.97
N TYR A 3 -3.86 3.83 -10.64
CA TYR A 3 -4.74 4.58 -9.75
C TYR A 3 -4.58 6.10 -9.84
N VAL A 4 -3.35 6.64 -9.98
CA VAL A 4 -3.13 8.10 -10.14
C VAL A 4 -3.67 8.58 -11.48
N GLN A 5 -3.46 7.82 -12.56
CA GLN A 5 -4.01 8.18 -13.87
C GLN A 5 -5.54 8.16 -13.85
N THR A 6 -6.15 7.14 -13.25
CA THR A 6 -7.61 7.08 -13.05
C THR A 6 -8.10 8.26 -12.21
N PHE A 7 -7.40 8.62 -11.13
CA PHE A 7 -7.74 9.80 -10.34
C PHE A 7 -7.68 11.08 -11.16
N ILE A 8 -6.63 11.30 -11.97
CA ILE A 8 -6.51 12.47 -12.85
C ILE A 8 -7.68 12.50 -13.84
N GLN A 9 -8.01 11.37 -14.48
CA GLN A 9 -9.11 11.27 -15.42
C GLN A 9 -10.46 11.59 -14.75
N LEU A 10 -10.72 11.07 -13.55
CA LEU A 10 -11.96 11.31 -12.82
C LEU A 10 -12.04 12.74 -12.25
N SER A 11 -10.89 13.31 -11.87
CA SER A 11 -10.83 14.67 -11.31
C SER A 11 -11.30 15.75 -12.29
N GLN A 12 -11.26 15.47 -13.59
CA GLN A 12 -11.79 16.37 -14.63
C GLN A 12 -13.29 16.61 -14.48
N TYR A 13 -14.02 15.68 -13.87
CA TYR A 13 -15.45 15.83 -13.62
C TYR A 13 -15.78 16.58 -12.32
N SER A 14 -14.80 16.83 -11.45
CA SER A 14 -14.99 17.68 -10.27
C SER A 14 -13.90 18.72 -10.10
N PRO A 15 -13.81 19.70 -11.04
CA PRO A 15 -12.78 20.73 -10.99
C PRO A 15 -12.88 21.62 -9.75
N ARG A 16 -14.05 21.71 -9.10
CA ARG A 16 -14.24 22.44 -7.84
C ARG A 16 -13.64 21.71 -6.63
N ASP A 17 -13.74 20.38 -6.58
CA ASP A 17 -13.20 19.58 -5.47
C ASP A 17 -11.68 19.40 -5.54
N VAL A 18 -11.08 19.59 -6.72
CA VAL A 18 -9.63 19.50 -6.94
C VAL A 18 -9.00 20.83 -7.35
N ALA A 19 -9.70 21.94 -7.10
CA ALA A 19 -9.27 23.28 -7.53
C ALA A 19 -7.91 23.68 -6.94
N ASP A 20 -7.68 23.30 -5.68
CA ASP A 20 -6.45 23.57 -4.96
C ASP A 20 -5.66 22.28 -4.74
N ASP A 21 -4.33 22.39 -4.77
CA ASP A 21 -3.43 21.25 -4.57
C ASP A 21 -3.66 20.51 -3.23
N PRO A 22 -3.93 21.20 -2.09
CA PRO A 22 -4.27 20.53 -0.83
C PRO A 22 -5.59 19.77 -0.89
N ASN A 23 -6.60 20.31 -1.56
CA ASN A 23 -7.92 19.67 -1.71
C ASN A 23 -7.80 18.43 -2.61
N ARG A 24 -7.00 18.54 -3.67
CA ARG A 24 -6.67 17.43 -4.57
C ARG A 24 -5.92 16.31 -3.84
N ALA A 25 -4.96 16.65 -2.99
CA ALA A 25 -4.26 15.68 -2.15
C ALA A 25 -5.23 14.99 -1.17
N ALA A 26 -6.08 15.75 -0.48
CA ALA A 26 -7.07 15.17 0.43
C ALA A 26 -8.06 14.22 -0.28
N ARG A 27 -8.52 14.57 -1.48
CA ARG A 27 -9.39 13.72 -2.30
C ARG A 27 -8.71 12.44 -2.74
N LEU A 28 -7.43 12.50 -3.13
CA LEU A 28 -6.68 11.30 -3.48
C LEU A 28 -6.49 10.39 -2.26
N LEU A 29 -6.13 10.96 -1.10
CA LEU A 29 -5.95 10.21 0.15
C LEU A 29 -7.23 9.46 0.56
N GLN A 30 -8.41 10.08 0.42
CA GLN A 30 -9.70 9.43 0.67
C GLN A 30 -9.96 8.21 -0.23
N GLY A 31 -9.33 8.15 -1.40
CA GLY A 31 -9.48 7.06 -2.36
C GLY A 31 -8.55 5.85 -2.12
N PHE A 32 -7.57 5.96 -1.21
CA PHE A 32 -6.67 4.85 -0.89
C PHE A 32 -7.33 3.79 0.00
N ASP A 33 -6.77 2.59 0.06
CA ASP A 33 -7.25 1.59 1.00
C ASP A 33 -6.95 2.00 2.46
N PRO A 34 -7.70 1.53 3.47
CA PRO A 34 -7.53 1.94 4.86
C PRO A 34 -6.11 1.72 5.43
N THR A 35 -5.41 0.69 4.94
CA THR A 35 -4.03 0.39 5.37
C THR A 35 -3.12 1.51 4.92
N LEU A 36 -3.14 1.81 3.62
CA LEU A 36 -2.33 2.86 3.03
C LEU A 36 -2.73 4.24 3.58
N GLN A 37 -4.02 4.51 3.77
CA GLN A 37 -4.48 5.75 4.43
C GLN A 37 -3.90 5.94 5.83
N THR A 38 -3.83 4.87 6.64
CA THR A 38 -3.26 4.92 7.99
C THR A 38 -1.77 5.27 7.95
N HIS A 39 -1.03 4.70 6.98
CA HIS A 39 0.38 5.02 6.77
C HIS A 39 0.61 6.42 6.19
N LEU A 40 -0.36 6.94 5.45
CA LEU A 40 -0.33 8.26 4.83
C LEU A 40 -1.08 9.33 5.65
N GLY A 41 -1.41 9.09 6.92
CA GLY A 41 -2.24 10.00 7.74
C GLY A 41 -1.60 11.35 8.10
N HIS A 42 -0.43 11.68 7.53
CA HIS A 42 0.28 12.93 7.77
C HIS A 42 -0.24 14.04 6.83
N ARG A 43 -0.09 15.31 7.23
CA ARG A 43 -0.40 16.43 6.32
C ARG A 43 0.70 16.53 5.26
N TYR A 44 0.30 16.45 4.00
CA TYR A 44 1.17 16.71 2.85
C TYR A 44 1.07 18.17 2.43
N GLN A 45 2.19 18.72 1.99
CA GLN A 45 2.27 20.11 1.53
C GLN A 45 1.85 20.25 0.06
N SER A 46 1.94 19.16 -0.72
CA SER A 46 1.50 19.11 -2.11
C SER A 46 0.92 17.75 -2.52
N PHE A 47 0.20 17.73 -3.64
CA PHE A 47 -0.29 16.52 -4.27
C PHE A 47 0.85 15.59 -4.70
N SER A 48 1.94 16.15 -5.23
CA SER A 48 3.11 15.37 -5.65
C SER A 48 3.75 14.63 -4.47
N GLU A 49 3.91 15.31 -3.33
CA GLU A 49 4.48 14.72 -2.12
C GLU A 49 3.64 13.55 -1.60
N LEU A 50 2.31 13.68 -1.61
CA LEU A 50 1.40 12.59 -1.28
C LEU A 50 1.59 11.41 -2.24
N VAL A 51 1.65 11.66 -3.55
CA VAL A 51 1.80 10.61 -4.57
C VAL A 51 3.13 9.87 -4.42
N ASP A 52 4.24 10.60 -4.25
CA ASP A 52 5.57 10.01 -4.08
C ASP A 52 5.64 9.18 -2.79
N THR A 53 5.06 9.68 -1.71
CA THR A 53 5.00 8.95 -0.43
C THR A 53 4.11 7.71 -0.54
N ALA A 54 2.96 7.80 -1.21
CA ALA A 54 2.06 6.68 -1.43
C ALA A 54 2.73 5.56 -2.23
N LEU A 55 3.52 5.93 -3.24
CA LEU A 55 4.31 5.00 -4.04
C LEU A 55 5.35 4.24 -3.22
N ASP A 56 6.13 4.97 -2.42
CA ASP A 56 7.13 4.35 -1.55
C ASP A 56 6.47 3.39 -0.55
N MET A 57 5.38 3.83 0.09
CA MET A 57 4.65 3.01 1.06
C MET A 57 4.02 1.78 0.44
N GLU A 58 3.39 1.90 -0.73
CA GLU A 58 2.81 0.75 -1.45
C GLU A 58 3.90 -0.29 -1.76
N ASN A 59 5.06 0.16 -2.25
CA ASN A 59 6.18 -0.74 -2.53
C ASN A 59 6.71 -1.42 -1.26
N ARG A 60 6.85 -0.67 -0.16
CA ARG A 60 7.30 -1.21 1.13
C ARG A 60 6.32 -2.25 1.68
N LEU A 61 5.02 -1.98 1.62
CA LEU A 61 3.97 -2.92 2.03
C LEU A 61 3.97 -4.18 1.15
N ARG A 62 4.17 -4.03 -0.16
CA ARG A 62 4.28 -5.16 -1.08
C ARG A 62 5.45 -6.07 -0.72
N VAL A 63 6.64 -5.50 -0.52
CA VAL A 63 7.85 -6.26 -0.15
C VAL A 63 7.67 -6.94 1.20
N ALA A 64 7.12 -6.24 2.20
CA ALA A 64 6.85 -6.82 3.52
C ALA A 64 5.87 -8.00 3.46
N ASN A 65 4.81 -7.89 2.65
CA ASN A 65 3.85 -8.97 2.44
C ASN A 65 4.47 -10.17 1.71
N GLU A 66 5.31 -9.94 0.71
CA GLU A 66 6.05 -11.01 0.01
C GLU A 66 7.01 -11.74 0.97
N ASP A 67 7.73 -11.01 1.82
CA ASP A 67 8.59 -11.59 2.85
C ASP A 67 7.81 -12.42 3.87
N GLN A 68 6.68 -11.92 4.34
CA GLN A 68 5.83 -12.64 5.27
C GLN A 68 5.28 -13.93 4.66
N LYS A 69 4.85 -13.89 3.39
CA LYS A 69 4.40 -15.09 2.66
C LYS A 69 5.53 -16.10 2.51
N ARG A 70 6.76 -15.67 2.19
CA ARG A 70 7.94 -16.55 2.13
C ARG A 70 8.24 -17.21 3.48
N LYS A 71 8.19 -16.46 4.59
CA LYS A 71 8.39 -17.00 5.94
C LYS A 71 7.32 -18.02 6.34
N LEU A 72 6.06 -17.74 6.02
CA LEU A 72 4.94 -18.67 6.28
C LEU A 72 5.07 -19.96 5.44
N GLN A 73 5.49 -19.86 4.19
CA GLN A 73 5.75 -21.04 3.35
C GLN A 73 6.95 -21.84 3.88
N ALA A 74 8.04 -21.19 4.27
CA ALA A 74 9.22 -21.85 4.84
C ALA A 74 8.90 -22.60 6.14
N SER A 75 8.10 -22.00 7.03
CA SER A 75 7.65 -22.63 8.27
C SER A 75 6.67 -23.79 8.04
N SER A 76 5.83 -23.73 7.00
CA SER A 76 4.97 -24.85 6.61
C SER A 76 5.73 -26.06 6.04
N ALA A 77 6.93 -25.86 5.50
CA ALA A 77 7.77 -26.92 4.96
C ALA A 77 8.63 -27.64 6.02
N GLN A 78 8.85 -27.04 7.19
CA GLN A 78 9.64 -27.62 8.30
C GLN A 78 8.82 -28.48 9.29
N GLY A 79 7.48 -28.51 9.16
CA GLY A 79 6.60 -29.26 10.07
C GLY A 79 6.53 -30.78 9.87
N SER A 80 7.17 -31.33 8.83
CA SER A 80 6.88 -32.71 8.36
C SER A 80 7.99 -33.74 8.56
N SER A 81 9.17 -33.37 9.09
CA SER A 81 10.35 -34.28 9.11
C SER A 81 10.83 -34.70 10.51
N GLN A 82 10.02 -34.53 11.56
CA GLN A 82 10.44 -34.84 12.93
C GLN A 82 9.54 -35.87 13.62
N LYS A 83 9.22 -36.97 12.93
CA LYS A 83 8.82 -38.23 13.58
C LYS A 83 9.43 -39.39 12.80
N GLN A 84 9.94 -40.37 13.55
CA GLN A 84 10.62 -41.60 13.12
C GLN A 84 12.14 -41.45 13.00
N LYS A 85 12.86 -41.55 14.14
CA LYS A 85 13.88 -42.59 14.42
C LYS A 85 14.15 -42.63 15.94
N ALA A 86 13.25 -43.29 16.66
CA ALA A 86 13.46 -43.86 17.98
C ALA A 86 12.62 -45.16 17.96
N ASN A 87 13.03 -46.32 18.42
CA ASN A 87 14.25 -46.87 19.01
C ASN A 87 13.94 -48.39 19.13
N TYR A 88 14.97 -49.23 19.21
CA TYR A 88 14.96 -50.69 19.50
C TYR A 88 14.49 -51.67 18.42
#